data_AF-A0A5F0D1T6-F1
#
_entry.id   AF-A0A5F0D1T6-F1
#
_cell.length_a   1.000
_cell.length_b   1.000
_cell.length_c   1.000
_cell.angle_alpha   90.00
_cell.angle_beta   90.00
_cell.angle_gamma   90.00
#
_symmetry.space_group_name_H-M   'P 1'
#
loop_
_entity.id
_entity.type
_entity.pdbx_description
1 polymer ?
#
loop_
_entity_poly.entity_id
_entity_poly.type
_entity_poly.pdbx_seq_one_letter_code
_entity_poly.pdbx_strand_id
1 'polypeptide(L)' 'MTTQNSSATPAGQPYADIERAMAVIEKGQQLAGHFPSAEALDSARRVLTGELSPEGAEIELNEALARIVDEERDAINGS' A
#
# COMPACT_ATOMS: atom_id res chain seq x y z
N MET A 1 -12.15 -10.77 -48.63
CA MET A 1 -11.10 -11.41 -47.82
C MET A 1 -10.85 -10.52 -46.62
N THR A 2 -11.49 -10.83 -45.51
CA THR A 2 -11.46 -10.04 -44.28
C THR A 2 -11.27 -11.01 -43.14
N THR A 3 -10.18 -10.88 -42.40
CA THR A 3 -10.16 -11.33 -41.00
C THR A 3 -9.25 -10.38 -40.25
N GLN A 4 -9.89 -9.45 -39.53
CA GLN A 4 -9.27 -8.68 -38.45
C GLN A 4 -8.95 -9.66 -37.33
N ASN A 5 -7.69 -9.76 -36.96
CA ASN A 5 -7.27 -10.45 -35.75
C ASN A 5 -7.39 -9.46 -34.59
N SER A 6 -8.53 -9.49 -33.91
CA SER A 6 -8.73 -8.81 -32.63
C SER A 6 -7.88 -9.49 -31.55
N SER A 7 -6.70 -8.93 -31.25
CA SER A 7 -5.97 -9.27 -30.02
C SER A 7 -6.61 -8.52 -28.85
N ALA A 8 -7.75 -9.01 -28.39
CA ALA A 8 -8.25 -8.64 -27.08
C ALA A 8 -7.29 -9.24 -26.05
N THR A 9 -6.49 -8.39 -25.41
CA THR A 9 -5.75 -8.75 -24.20
C THR A 9 -6.75 -9.38 -23.22
N PRO A 10 -6.56 -10.64 -22.78
CA PRO A 10 -7.44 -11.19 -21.78
C PRO A 10 -7.23 -10.38 -20.51
N ALA A 11 -8.30 -9.79 -19.98
CA ALA A 11 -8.28 -9.11 -18.70
C ALA A 11 -7.62 -10.05 -17.68
N GLY A 12 -6.42 -9.69 -17.24
CA GLY A 12 -5.69 -10.41 -16.21
C GLY A 12 -6.60 -10.56 -14.99
N GLN A 13 -6.58 -11.74 -14.39
CA GLN A 13 -7.36 -11.99 -13.18
C GLN A 13 -6.97 -10.94 -12.13
N PRO A 14 -7.92 -10.15 -11.57
CA PRO A 14 -7.62 -9.05 -10.66
C PRO A 14 -6.71 -9.45 -9.49
N TYR A 15 -6.84 -10.70 -9.03
CA TYR A 15 -6.00 -11.28 -7.99
C TYR A 15 -4.51 -11.40 -8.38
N ALA A 16 -4.21 -11.79 -9.62
CA ALA A 16 -2.84 -11.91 -10.11
C ALA A 16 -2.13 -10.55 -10.22
N ASP A 17 -2.90 -9.50 -10.48
CA ASP A 17 -2.38 -8.13 -10.55
C ASP A 17 -2.09 -7.58 -9.14
N ILE A 18 -2.92 -7.91 -8.14
CA ILE A 18 -2.71 -7.52 -6.74
C ILE A 18 -1.51 -8.26 -6.13
N GLU A 19 -1.38 -9.56 -6.32
CA GLU A 19 -0.23 -10.32 -5.82
C GLU A 19 1.09 -9.80 -6.40
N ARG A 20 1.09 -9.48 -7.71
CA ARG A 20 2.25 -8.85 -8.36
C ARG A 20 2.54 -7.48 -7.77
N ALA A 21 1.52 -6.64 -7.56
CA ALA A 21 1.70 -5.32 -6.96
C ALA A 21 2.27 -5.42 -5.54
N MET A 22 1.76 -6.34 -4.72
CA MET A 22 2.27 -6.61 -3.36
C MET A 22 3.73 -7.05 -3.37
N ALA A 23 4.12 -7.95 -4.27
CA ALA A 23 5.51 -8.39 -4.41
C ALA A 23 6.45 -7.22 -4.80
N VAL A 24 6.00 -6.31 -5.67
CA VAL A 24 6.76 -5.11 -6.05
C VAL A 24 6.90 -4.15 -4.87
N ILE A 25 5.83 -3.91 -4.11
CA ILE A 25 5.85 -3.05 -2.92
C ILE A 25 6.82 -3.60 -1.88
N GLU A 26 6.71 -4.88 -1.53
CA GLU A 26 7.58 -5.51 -0.54
C GLU A 26 9.04 -5.46 -0.98
N LYS A 27 9.32 -5.79 -2.25
CA LYS A 27 10.69 -5.74 -2.77
C LYS A 27 11.24 -4.31 -2.79
N GLY A 28 10.42 -3.32 -3.15
CA GLY A 28 10.79 -1.91 -3.12
C GLY A 28 11.19 -1.45 -1.72
N GLN A 29 10.42 -1.82 -0.70
CA GLN A 29 10.75 -1.52 0.69
C GLN A 29 12.07 -2.18 1.13
N GLN A 30 12.28 -3.46 0.82
CA GLN A 30 13.53 -4.16 1.11
C GLN A 30 14.75 -3.50 0.44
N LEU A 31 14.60 -3.05 -0.81
CA LEU A 31 15.66 -2.33 -1.53
C LEU A 31 15.97 -0.96 -0.91
N ALA A 32 14.99 -0.32 -0.30
CA ALA A 32 15.17 0.89 0.49
C ALA A 32 15.74 0.63 1.91
N GLY A 33 15.95 -0.64 2.28
CA GLY A 33 16.43 -1.04 3.60
C GLY A 33 15.33 -1.13 4.67
N HIS A 34 14.05 -1.10 4.25
CA HIS A 34 12.89 -1.24 5.12
C HIS A 34 12.35 -2.67 5.10
N PHE A 35 11.91 -3.14 6.27
CA PHE A 35 11.31 -4.46 6.45
C PHE A 35 9.93 -4.28 7.10
N PRO A 36 8.88 -4.00 6.29
CA PRO A 36 7.55 -3.75 6.81
C PRO A 36 6.99 -4.98 7.54
N SER A 37 6.20 -4.74 8.58
CA SER A 37 5.47 -5.80 9.28
C SER A 37 4.37 -6.38 8.38
N ALA A 38 3.87 -7.56 8.74
CA ALA A 38 2.71 -8.15 8.06
C ALA A 38 1.47 -7.24 8.09
N GLU A 39 1.26 -6.50 9.17
CA GLU A 39 0.17 -5.53 9.30
C GLU A 39 0.32 -4.37 8.32
N ALA A 40 1.53 -3.83 8.16
CA ALA A 40 1.79 -2.76 7.19
C ALA A 40 1.56 -3.23 5.74
N LEU A 41 1.92 -4.49 5.44
CA LEU A 41 1.64 -5.09 4.14
C LEU A 41 0.13 -5.36 3.93
N ASP A 42 -0.62 -5.77 4.96
CA ASP A 42 -2.07 -5.93 4.85
C ASP A 42 -2.77 -4.59 4.58
N SER A 43 -2.33 -3.50 5.21
CA SER A 43 -2.84 -2.16 4.89
C SER A 43 -2.60 -1.80 3.41
N ALA A 44 -1.41 -2.07 2.86
CA ALA A 44 -1.15 -1.86 1.44
C ALA A 44 -2.06 -2.71 0.54
N ARG A 45 -2.31 -3.97 0.92
CA ARG A 45 -3.24 -4.87 0.22
C ARG A 45 -4.66 -4.30 0.22
N ARG A 46 -5.15 -3.81 1.37
CA ARG A 46 -6.49 -3.22 1.52
C ARG A 46 -6.68 -1.97 0.64
N VAL A 47 -5.63 -1.17 0.48
CA VAL A 47 -5.66 -0.04 -0.46
C VAL A 47 -5.76 -0.52 -1.91
N LEU A 48 -4.98 -1.53 -2.29
CA LEU A 48 -4.98 -2.08 -3.65
C LEU A 48 -6.29 -2.82 -4.00
N THR A 49 -6.95 -3.45 -3.02
CA THR A 49 -8.26 -4.10 -3.21
C THR A 49 -9.42 -3.10 -3.17
N GLY A 50 -9.18 -1.85 -2.75
CA GLY A 50 -10.22 -0.84 -2.54
C GLY A 50 -11.03 -1.03 -1.25
N GLU A 51 -10.63 -1.96 -0.38
CA GLU A 51 -11.18 -2.11 0.98
C GLU A 51 -10.84 -0.90 1.88
N LEU A 52 -9.75 -0.20 1.57
CA LEU A 52 -9.35 1.07 2.16
C LEU A 52 -9.14 2.09 1.02
N SER A 53 -9.76 3.26 1.10
CA SER A 53 -9.50 4.30 0.11
C SER A 53 -8.10 4.90 0.34
N PRO A 54 -7.43 5.41 -0.71
CA PRO A 54 -6.17 6.13 -0.56
C PRO A 54 -6.26 7.29 0.44
N GLU A 55 -7.36 8.04 0.41
CA GLU A 55 -7.61 9.15 1.35
C GLU A 55 -7.78 8.63 2.78
N GLY A 56 -8.42 7.48 2.96
CA GLY A 56 -8.54 6.83 4.26
C GLY A 56 -7.18 6.39 4.81
N ALA A 57 -6.33 5.81 3.97
CA ALA A 57 -4.97 5.45 4.34
C ALA A 57 -4.11 6.66 4.71
N GLU A 58 -4.27 7.79 4.01
CA GLU A 58 -3.59 9.04 4.34
C GLU A 58 -4.04 9.60 5.70
N ILE A 59 -5.34 9.54 6.01
CA ILE A 59 -5.86 9.93 7.32
C ILE A 59 -5.26 9.06 8.42
N GLU A 60 -5.28 7.72 8.28
CA GLU A 60 -4.70 6.79 9.26
C GLU A 60 -3.21 7.08 9.50
N LEU A 61 -2.45 7.39 8.44
CA LEU A 61 -1.03 7.75 8.54
C LEU A 61 -0.84 9.07 9.30
N ASN A 62 -1.62 10.10 8.96
CA ASN A 62 -1.53 11.40 9.61
C ASN A 62 -1.90 11.33 11.10
N GLU A 63 -2.91 10.53 11.46
CA GLU A 63 -3.29 10.28 12.86
C GLU A 63 -2.20 9.53 13.64
N ALA A 64 -1.58 8.52 13.02
CA ALA A 64 -0.45 7.82 13.62
C ALA A 64 0.74 8.76 13.86
N LEU A 65 1.07 9.60 12.88
CA LEU A 65 2.14 10.58 12.99
C LEU A 65 1.85 11.64 14.06
N ALA A 66 0.61 12.14 14.12
CA ALA A 66 0.19 13.12 15.13
C ALA A 66 0.40 12.58 16.56
N ARG A 67 0.01 11.32 16.81
CA ARG A 67 0.23 10.68 18.11
C ARG A 67 1.70 10.60 18.50
N ILE A 68 2.57 10.20 17.58
CA ILE A 68 4.01 10.13 17.82
C ILE A 68 4.57 11.52 18.15
N VAL A 69 4.14 12.55 17.40
CA VAL A 69 4.58 13.92 17.64
C VAL A 69 4.13 14.44 19.01
N ASP A 70 2.91 14.10 19.43
CA ASP A 70 2.40 14.50 20.74
C ASP A 70 3.15 13.79 21.89
N GLU A 71 3.43 12.49 21.75
CA GLU A 71 4.24 11.72 22.71
C GLU A 71 5.66 12.31 22.87
N GLU A 72 6.31 12.68 21.77
CA GLU A 72 7.64 13.31 21.79
C GLU A 72 7.60 14.71 22.42
N ARG A 73 6.54 15.49 22.17
CA ARG A 73 6.36 16.82 22.78
C ARG A 73 6.17 16.73 24.28
N ASP A 74 5.39 15.76 24.75
CA ASP A 74 5.16 15.53 26.18
C ASP A 74 6.46 15.08 26.87
N ALA A 75 7.27 14.24 26.23
CA ALA A 75 8.58 13.84 26.75
C ALA A 75 9.56 15.02 26.90
N ILE A 76 9.52 15.99 25.98
CA ILE A 76 10.37 17.19 26.02
C ILE A 76 9.86 18.21 27.05
N ASN A 77 8.54 18.44 27.12
CA ASN A 77 7.95 19.47 27.98
C ASN A 77 7.70 18.99 29.43
N GLY A 78 7.72 17.68 29.66
CA GLY A 78 7.55 17.05 30.98
C GLY A 78 8.86 16.79 31.74
N SER A 79 10.01 17.19 31.19
CA SER A 79 11.34 17.14 31.84
C SER A 79 11.86 18.50 32.24
#